data_AF-A0A7G3ZYW7-F1
#
_entry.id   AF-A0A7G3ZYW7-F1
#
_cell.length_a   1.000
_cell.length_b   1.000
_cell.length_c   1.000
_cell.angle_alpha   90.00
_cell.angle_beta   90.00
_cell.angle_gamma   90.00
#
_symmetry.space_group_name_H-M   'P 1'
#
loop_
_entity.id
_entity.type
_entity.pdbx_description
1 polymer ?
#
loop_
_entity_poly.entity_id
_entity_poly.type
_entity_poly.pdbx_seq_one_letter_code
_entity_poly.pdbx_strand_id
1 'polypeptide(L)'
;MEEIDPTIFADVADALGIEEPVLVEKDYYAIQLLKLLHSINDPGYSIVFAGGTCLSKAHIEIFRMSEDVDIKLIPSSDVQNETRGQQRKLRGYLHQKLYALLDARTIFELSEKRKRDEGKYLQFHVKYPRFHPTISAIRPETS
;
A
#
# COMPACT_ATOMS: atom_id res chain seq x y z
N MET A 1 17.41 10.05 -4.77
CA MET A 1 16.62 8.85 -4.46
C MET A 1 17.49 7.69 -4.90
N GLU A 2 17.75 6.72 -4.03
CA GLU A 2 18.66 5.61 -4.36
C GLU A 2 18.07 4.78 -5.49
N GLU A 3 18.80 4.70 -6.58
CA GLU A 3 18.57 3.73 -7.65
C GLU A 3 18.84 2.36 -7.02
N ILE A 4 17.81 1.53 -6.88
CA ILE A 4 18.00 0.17 -6.39
C ILE A 4 18.54 -0.67 -7.52
N ASP A 5 19.65 -1.35 -7.26
CA ASP A 5 20.15 -2.42 -8.11
C ASP A 5 19.16 -3.59 -8.02
N PRO A 6 18.48 -3.97 -9.12
CA PRO A 6 17.49 -5.05 -9.10
C PRO A 6 18.05 -6.40 -8.65
N THR A 7 19.37 -6.60 -8.73
CA THR A 7 20.03 -7.83 -8.25
C THR A 7 19.85 -8.05 -6.75
N ILE A 8 19.63 -6.98 -5.96
CA ILE A 8 19.41 -7.09 -4.52
C ILE A 8 18.19 -7.94 -4.17
N PHE A 9 17.17 -7.97 -5.03
CA PHE A 9 15.97 -8.78 -4.78
C PHE A 9 16.27 -10.27 -4.92
N ALA A 10 17.15 -10.64 -5.87
CA ALA A 10 17.60 -12.02 -6.02
C ALA A 10 18.51 -12.43 -4.86
N ASP A 11 19.48 -11.59 -4.49
CA ASP A 11 20.39 -11.86 -3.36
C ASP A 11 19.64 -12.04 -2.04
N VAL A 12 18.64 -11.19 -1.78
CA VAL A 12 17.80 -11.29 -0.57
C VAL A 12 16.89 -12.51 -0.64
N ALA A 13 16.37 -12.87 -1.82
CA ALA A 13 15.57 -14.07 -1.99
C ALA A 13 16.39 -15.33 -1.69
N ASP A 14 17.60 -15.43 -2.24
CA ASP A 14 18.53 -16.53 -1.99
C ASP A 14 18.91 -16.62 -0.51
N ALA A 15 19.23 -15.48 0.13
CA ALA A 15 19.56 -15.43 1.55
C ALA A 15 18.40 -15.83 2.47
N LEU A 16 17.15 -15.59 2.04
CA LEU A 16 15.93 -15.94 2.78
C LEU A 16 15.35 -17.31 2.38
N GLY A 17 15.94 -18.01 1.41
CA GLY A 17 15.41 -19.26 0.87
C GLY A 17 14.06 -19.09 0.16
N ILE A 18 13.82 -17.93 -0.44
CA ILE A 18 12.63 -17.62 -1.22
C ILE A 18 12.94 -17.95 -2.69
N GLU A 19 12.18 -18.86 -3.28
CA GLU A 19 12.43 -19.32 -4.67
C GLU A 19 12.24 -18.22 -5.71
N GLU A 20 11.43 -17.20 -5.40
CA GLU A 20 10.94 -16.23 -6.37
C GLU A 20 11.28 -14.79 -5.94
N PRO A 21 12.29 -14.15 -6.54
CA PRO A 21 12.74 -12.79 -6.19
C PRO A 21 11.65 -11.72 -6.30
N VAL A 22 10.67 -11.92 -7.17
CA VAL A 22 9.52 -11.01 -7.33
C VAL A 22 8.68 -10.89 -6.04
N LEU A 23 8.76 -11.86 -5.14
CA LEU A 23 8.08 -11.80 -3.84
C LEU A 23 8.77 -10.81 -2.90
N VAL A 24 10.11 -10.78 -2.91
CA VAL A 24 10.93 -9.81 -2.17
C VAL A 24 10.74 -8.42 -2.75
N GLU A 25 10.75 -8.30 -4.09
CA GLU A 25 10.47 -7.04 -4.79
C GLU A 25 9.11 -6.46 -4.38
N LYS A 26 8.07 -7.29 -4.35
CA LYS A 26 6.71 -6.86 -3.96
C LYS A 26 6.66 -6.39 -2.50
N ASP A 27 7.27 -7.14 -1.58
CA ASP A 27 7.32 -6.76 -0.16
C ASP A 27 8.05 -5.43 0.04
N TYR A 28 9.17 -5.26 -0.65
CA TYR A 28 9.92 -3.99 -0.65
C TYR A 28 9.03 -2.81 -1.05
N TYR A 29 8.34 -2.89 -2.19
CA TYR A 29 7.48 -1.80 -2.63
C TYR A 29 6.26 -1.56 -1.74
N ALA A 30 5.71 -2.61 -1.11
CA ALA A 30 4.66 -2.46 -0.12
C ALA A 30 5.16 -1.65 1.10
N ILE A 31 6.35 -1.96 1.62
CA ILE A 31 6.98 -1.20 2.70
C ILE A 31 7.25 0.25 2.28
N GLN A 32 7.74 0.47 1.06
CA GLN A 32 7.98 1.83 0.55
C GLN A 32 6.68 2.64 0.44
N LEU A 33 5.59 2.01 0.02
CA LEU A 33 4.26 2.63 0.00
C LEU A 33 3.79 2.98 1.41
N LEU A 34 3.96 2.08 2.38
CA LEU A 34 3.60 2.34 3.78
C LEU A 34 4.42 3.48 4.38
N LYS A 35 5.74 3.52 4.15
CA LYS A 35 6.61 4.63 4.58
C LYS A 35 6.16 5.95 3.97
N LEU A 36 5.79 5.93 2.69
CA LEU A 36 5.27 7.12 2.01
C LEU A 36 3.98 7.61 2.67
N LEU A 37 3.01 6.72 2.87
CA LEU A 37 1.74 7.08 3.50
C LEU A 37 1.94 7.58 4.94
N HIS A 38 2.84 6.95 5.70
CA HIS A 38 3.19 7.39 7.05
C HIS A 38 3.85 8.77 7.10
N SER A 39 4.50 9.21 6.01
CA SER A 39 5.09 10.55 5.94
C SER A 39 4.05 11.68 5.94
N ILE A 40 2.75 11.36 5.76
CA ILE A 40 1.66 12.31 5.95
C ILE A 40 1.47 12.53 7.45
N ASN A 41 2.13 13.55 7.95
CA ASN A 41 1.88 14.06 9.29
C ASN A 41 0.65 14.99 9.25
N ASP A 42 -0.53 14.44 9.54
CA ASP A 42 -1.77 15.22 9.68
C ASP A 42 -2.25 15.23 11.13
N PRO A 43 -2.50 16.41 11.74
CA PRO A 43 -2.91 16.49 13.14
C PRO A 43 -4.36 16.02 13.36
N GLY A 44 -5.18 15.97 12.31
CA GLY A 44 -6.58 15.58 12.39
C GLY A 44 -6.82 14.08 12.20
N TYR A 45 -5.88 13.37 11.59
CA TYR A 45 -6.05 11.96 11.25
C TYR A 45 -4.77 11.15 11.40
N SER A 46 -4.88 10.00 12.07
CA SER A 46 -3.86 8.96 12.05
C SER A 46 -4.15 7.95 10.94
N ILE A 47 -3.13 7.62 10.17
CA ILE A 47 -3.20 6.60 9.11
C ILE A 47 -2.72 5.28 9.72
N VAL A 48 -3.60 4.28 9.81
CA VAL A 48 -3.30 2.98 10.41
C VAL A 48 -3.54 1.88 9.40
N PHE A 49 -2.55 1.01 9.23
CA PHE A 49 -2.68 -0.18 8.40
C PHE A 49 -3.57 -1.21 9.09
N ALA A 50 -4.57 -1.75 8.38
CA ALA A 50 -5.65 -2.54 8.97
C ALA A 50 -5.91 -3.90 8.32
N GLY A 51 -5.16 -4.25 7.26
CA GLY A 51 -5.31 -5.49 6.50
C GLY A 51 -4.36 -6.60 6.95
N GLY A 52 -4.84 -7.84 6.97
CA GLY A 52 -4.28 -8.97 7.73
C GLY A 52 -3.21 -9.83 7.07
N THR A 53 -2.63 -9.48 5.91
CA THR A 53 -1.86 -10.48 5.13
C THR A 53 -0.67 -9.94 4.31
N CYS A 54 0.14 -9.02 4.86
CA CYS A 54 1.45 -8.71 4.25
C CYS A 54 2.65 -8.65 5.22
N LEU A 55 2.45 -8.48 6.52
CA LEU A 55 3.59 -8.27 7.45
C LEU A 55 3.94 -9.48 8.32
N SER A 56 3.17 -10.57 8.26
CA SER A 56 3.39 -11.73 9.12
C SER A 56 3.22 -13.03 8.35
N LYS A 57 4.33 -13.61 7.91
CA LYS A 57 4.92 -14.79 8.57
C LYS A 57 6.07 -15.32 7.72
N ALA A 58 7.24 -15.38 8.36
CA ALA A 58 8.24 -16.38 8.03
C ALA A 58 7.54 -17.75 7.93
N HIS A 59 7.91 -18.52 6.91
CA HIS A 59 7.31 -19.77 6.44
C HIS A 59 6.08 -19.65 5.53
N ILE A 60 6.35 -19.68 4.22
CA ILE A 60 5.63 -20.44 3.19
C ILE A 60 4.11 -20.20 3.16
N GLU A 61 3.69 -19.21 2.38
CA GLU A 61 2.50 -19.22 1.48
C GLU A 61 2.29 -17.80 0.93
N ILE A 62 3.17 -17.37 0.03
CA ILE A 62 3.15 -16.00 -0.53
C ILE A 62 2.26 -15.90 -1.79
N PHE A 63 1.58 -16.99 -2.17
CA PHE A 63 0.78 -17.10 -3.41
C PHE A 63 -0.59 -16.43 -3.38
N ARG A 64 -0.99 -15.80 -2.27
CA ARG A 64 -2.14 -14.90 -2.20
C ARG A 64 -1.90 -13.69 -1.29
N MET A 65 -0.69 -13.13 -1.28
CA MET A 65 -0.56 -11.77 -0.74
C MET A 65 -1.40 -10.83 -1.61
N SER A 66 -2.52 -10.39 -1.02
CA SER A 66 -3.60 -9.70 -1.71
C SER A 66 -3.06 -8.46 -2.41
N GLU A 67 -3.60 -8.23 -3.60
CA GLU A 67 -3.44 -7.01 -4.40
C GLU A 67 -3.80 -5.73 -3.62
N ASP A 68 -4.52 -5.88 -2.50
CA ASP A 68 -5.06 -4.80 -1.68
C ASP A 68 -4.25 -4.54 -0.40
N VAL A 69 -3.94 -3.27 -0.14
CA VAL A 69 -3.40 -2.74 1.13
C VAL A 69 -4.51 -1.97 1.84
N ASP A 70 -5.05 -2.52 2.94
CA ASP A 70 -6.11 -1.87 3.70
C ASP A 70 -5.56 -0.81 4.66
N ILE A 71 -6.03 0.42 4.51
CA ILE A 71 -5.65 1.55 5.33
C ILE A 71 -6.90 2.15 5.99
N LYS A 72 -6.85 2.34 7.30
CA LYS A 72 -7.86 3.03 8.09
C LYS A 72 -7.39 4.44 8.43
N LEU A 73 -8.31 5.39 8.29
CA LEU A 73 -8.13 6.77 8.73
C LEU A 73 -8.83 6.93 10.08
N ILE A 74 -8.06 7.14 11.14
CA ILE A 74 -8.57 7.33 12.49
C ILE A 74 -8.61 8.83 12.78
N PRO A 75 -9.79 9.45 12.93
CA PRO A 75 -9.89 10.87 13.26
C PRO A 75 -9.43 11.12 14.70
N SER A 76 -8.76 12.24 14.94
CA SER A 76 -8.45 12.73 16.29
C SER A 76 -9.72 13.12 17.05
N SER A 77 -9.62 13.27 18.37
CA SER A 77 -10.73 13.73 19.22
C SER A 77 -11.29 15.07 18.73
N ASP A 78 -10.43 15.98 18.30
CA ASP A 78 -10.83 17.30 17.82
C ASP A 78 -11.70 17.19 16.57
N VAL A 79 -11.29 16.34 15.61
CA VAL A 79 -12.09 16.07 14.41
C VAL A 79 -13.41 15.38 14.76
N GLN A 80 -13.43 14.47 15.73
CA GLN A 80 -14.66 13.79 16.15
C GLN A 80 -15.67 14.74 16.81
N ASN A 81 -15.20 15.79 17.49
CA ASN A 81 -16.04 16.81 18.13
C ASN A 81 -16.60 17.84 17.14
N GLU A 82 -16.10 17.87 15.91
CA GLU A 82 -16.59 18.77 14.86
C GLU A 82 -17.95 18.34 14.28
N THR A 83 -18.64 19.28 13.64
CA THR A 83 -19.89 18.99 12.91
C THR A 83 -19.64 17.99 11.77
N ARG A 84 -20.67 17.21 11.40
CA ARG A 84 -20.60 16.25 10.27
C ARG A 84 -20.10 16.90 8.97
N GLY A 85 -20.51 18.15 8.71
CA GLY A 85 -20.06 18.90 7.53
C GLY A 85 -18.57 19.22 7.58
N GLN A 86 -18.08 19.64 8.74
CA GLN A 86 -16.66 19.95 8.95
C GLN A 86 -15.79 18.69 8.92
N GLN A 87 -16.24 17.58 9.51
CA GLN A 87 -15.59 16.26 9.39
C GLN A 87 -15.44 15.82 7.92
N ARG A 88 -16.48 16.01 7.11
CA ARG A 88 -16.43 15.70 5.67
C ARG A 88 -15.42 16.58 4.93
N LYS A 89 -15.32 17.86 5.29
CA LYS A 89 -14.35 18.81 4.71
C LYS A 89 -12.91 18.43 5.06
N LEU A 90 -12.63 18.13 6.34
CA LEU A 90 -11.31 17.73 6.82
C LEU A 90 -10.85 16.41 6.17
N ARG A 91 -11.74 15.41 6.08
CA ARG A 91 -11.48 14.17 5.34
C ARG A 91 -11.17 14.42 3.86
N GLY A 92 -11.92 15.32 3.22
CA GLY A 92 -11.67 15.72 1.84
C GLY A 92 -10.28 16.32 1.63
N TYR A 93 -9.82 17.16 2.55
CA TYR A 93 -8.48 17.75 2.52
C TYR A 93 -7.37 16.71 2.71
N LEU A 94 -7.56 15.76 3.64
CA LEU A 94 -6.62 14.65 3.81
C LEU A 94 -6.50 13.80 2.55
N HIS A 95 -7.63 13.50 1.88
CA HIS A 95 -7.60 12.79 0.61
C HIS A 95 -6.80 13.54 -0.46
N GLN A 96 -6.96 14.87 -0.54
CA GLN A 96 -6.17 15.68 -1.47
C GLN A 96 -4.67 15.62 -1.16
N LYS A 97 -4.28 15.67 0.13
CA LYS A 97 -2.88 15.47 0.53
C LYS A 97 -2.35 14.10 0.11
N LEU A 98 -3.13 13.04 0.36
CA LEU A 98 -2.79 11.67 -0.05
C LEU A 98 -2.57 11.57 -1.57
N TYR A 99 -3.49 12.14 -2.36
CA TYR A 99 -3.34 12.18 -3.82
C TYR A 99 -2.11 12.96 -4.25
N ALA A 100 -1.90 14.16 -3.72
CA ALA A 100 -0.76 14.99 -4.07
C ALA A 100 0.57 14.31 -3.72
N LEU A 101 0.64 13.59 -2.60
CA LEU A 101 1.84 12.85 -2.21
C LEU A 101 2.13 11.68 -3.16
N LEU A 102 1.10 10.91 -3.53
CA LEU A 102 1.23 9.79 -4.43
C LEU A 102 1.56 10.25 -5.86
N ASP A 103 0.86 11.29 -6.36
CA ASP A 103 1.12 11.87 -7.68
C ASP A 103 2.52 12.54 -7.76
N ALA A 104 3.03 13.10 -6.65
CA ALA A 104 4.36 13.71 -6.60
C ALA A 104 5.51 12.69 -6.57
N ARG A 105 5.25 11.43 -6.27
CA ARG A 105 6.28 10.39 -6.18
C ARG A 105 6.22 9.50 -7.42
N THR A 106 7.22 9.67 -8.28
CA THR A 106 7.38 8.97 -9.56
C THR A 106 7.49 7.45 -9.47
N ILE A 107 7.63 6.89 -8.26
CA ILE A 107 7.74 5.44 -8.05
C ILE A 107 6.37 4.76 -8.24
N PHE A 108 5.28 5.45 -7.89
CA PHE A 108 3.96 4.83 -7.83
C PHE A 108 3.02 5.45 -8.87
N GLU A 109 2.58 4.67 -9.84
CA GLU A 109 1.56 5.13 -10.79
C GLU A 109 0.16 4.80 -10.27
N LEU A 110 -0.67 5.84 -10.13
CA LEU A 110 -2.07 5.71 -9.74
C LEU A 110 -2.94 5.39 -10.95
N SER A 111 -3.52 4.18 -11.00
CA SER A 111 -4.34 3.75 -12.15
C SER A 111 -5.85 3.94 -11.95
N GLU A 112 -6.39 3.73 -10.73
CA GLU A 112 -7.81 3.97 -10.44
C GLU A 112 -8.04 4.61 -9.08
N LYS A 113 -9.07 5.47 -9.02
CA LYS A 113 -9.49 6.20 -7.83
C LYS A 113 -10.97 5.89 -7.56
N ARG A 114 -11.29 5.24 -6.43
CA ARG A 114 -12.69 5.04 -6.00
C ARG A 114 -12.88 5.55 -4.57
N LYS A 115 -13.87 6.44 -4.39
CA LYS A 115 -14.35 6.89 -3.08
C LYS A 115 -15.63 6.13 -2.76
N ARG A 116 -15.72 5.49 -1.60
CA ARG A 116 -16.92 4.78 -1.13
C ARG A 116 -17.32 5.26 0.27
N ASP A 117 -18.61 5.11 0.61
CA ASP A 117 -19.20 5.49 1.90
C ASP A 117 -18.84 6.92 2.36
N GLU A 118 -19.24 7.93 1.60
CA GLU A 118 -18.93 9.35 1.87
C GLU A 118 -17.42 9.67 1.95
N GLY A 119 -16.57 8.80 1.41
CA GLY A 119 -15.12 8.89 1.49
C GLY A 119 -14.53 8.34 2.79
N LYS A 120 -15.28 7.56 3.57
CA LYS A 120 -14.72 6.82 4.71
C LYS A 120 -13.80 5.68 4.24
N TYR A 121 -14.03 5.18 3.02
CA TYR A 121 -13.16 4.23 2.35
C TYR A 121 -12.54 4.84 1.11
N LEU A 122 -11.24 4.64 0.98
CA LEU A 122 -10.43 5.09 -0.13
C LEU A 122 -9.68 3.90 -0.69
N GLN A 123 -9.95 3.57 -1.95
CA GLN A 123 -9.25 2.51 -2.68
C GLN A 123 -8.35 3.13 -3.74
N PHE A 124 -7.11 2.66 -3.78
CA PHE A 124 -6.12 3.03 -4.78
C PHE A 124 -5.59 1.78 -5.46
N HIS A 125 -5.49 1.82 -6.79
CA HIS A 125 -4.61 0.90 -7.51
C HIS A 125 -3.29 1.61 -7.77
N VAL A 126 -2.21 1.00 -7.30
CA VAL A 126 -0.86 1.54 -7.37
C VAL A 126 0.02 0.56 -8.14
N LYS A 127 0.66 1.02 -9.22
CA LYS A 127 1.73 0.27 -9.90
C LYS A 127 3.08 0.72 -9.39
N TYR A 128 4.05 -0.18 -9.37
CA TYR A 128 5.44 0.07 -9.00
C TYR A 128 6.38 -0.40 -10.13
N PRO A 129 7.65 0.08 -10.16
CA PRO A 129 8.62 -0.33 -11.16
C PRO A 129 8.90 -1.82 -11.01
N ARG A 130 8.73 -2.57 -12.09
CA ARG A 130 8.85 -4.03 -12.07
C ARG A 130 10.15 -4.48 -12.70
N PHE A 131 10.91 -5.32 -11.99
CA PHE A 131 12.17 -5.87 -12.48
C PHE A 131 12.14 -7.39 -12.72
N HIS A 132 11.29 -8.11 -12.00
CA HIS A 132 11.12 -9.56 -12.16
C HIS A 132 9.78 -9.94 -12.83
N PRO A 133 9.74 -11.02 -13.64
CA PRO A 133 8.51 -11.46 -14.30
C PRO A 133 7.47 -11.94 -13.28
N THR A 134 6.19 -11.79 -13.64
CA THR A 134 5.08 -12.29 -12.80
C THR A 134 5.09 -13.81 -12.76
N ILE A 135 4.97 -14.39 -11.57
CA ILE A 135 4.72 -15.82 -11.43
C ILE A 135 3.28 -16.08 -11.91
N SER A 136 3.12 -17.03 -12.81
CA SER A 136 1.79 -17.52 -13.17
C SER A 136 1.20 -18.23 -11.95
N ALA A 137 0.20 -17.62 -11.30
CA ALA A 137 -0.64 -18.33 -10.36
C ALA A 137 -1.47 -19.34 -11.17
N ILE A 138 -0.88 -20.51 -11.43
CA ILE A 138 -1.59 -21.63 -12.05
C ILE A 138 -2.79 -21.91 -11.14
N ARG A 139 -4.00 -21.66 -11.64
CA ARG A 139 -5.22 -22.17 -11.01
C ARG A 139 -5.18 -23.69 -11.20
N PRO A 140 -5.23 -24.50 -10.14
CA PRO A 140 -5.51 -25.91 -10.29
C PRO A 140 -7.01 -26.04 -10.58
N GLU A 141 -7.42 -25.76 -11.82
CA GLU A 141 -8.75 -26.14 -12.28
C GLU A 141 -8.69 -27.64 -12.61
N THR A 142 -9.21 -28.47 -11.69
CA THR A 142 -9.72 -29.79 -12.06
C THR A 142 -11.18 -29.62 -12.44
N SER A 143 -11.49 -29.93 -13.69
CA SER A 143 -12.84 -30.07 -14.24
C SER A 143 -13.74 -30.99 -13.43
#